data_AF-A0AAU9XVE3-F1
#
_entry.id   AF-A0AAU9XVE3-F1
#
_cell.length_a   1.000
_cell.length_b   1.000
_cell.length_c   1.000
_cell.angle_alpha   90.00
_cell.angle_beta   90.00
_cell.angle_gamma   90.00
#
_symmetry.space_group_name_H-M   'P 1'
#
loop_
_entity.id
_entity.type
_entity.pdbx_description
1 polymer ?
#
loop_
_entity_poly.entity_id
_entity_poly.type
_entity_poly.pdbx_seq_one_letter_code
_entity_poly.pdbx_strand_id
1 'polypeptide(L)'
;MTWDKNGLKSEVEGYADGVKANLSEIARRYKITNRKGEIAKNGGQIAQEWLISQCVNLHRFKRAAEVERQPRRKKLKGLGGEISIPTPEINDALKEKLKLQIQEREFTVGELIVPGEVTQVEPDIEIIDPTAAVFFFSTMNI
;
A
#
# COMPACT_ATOMS: atom_id res chain seq x y z
N MET A 1 15.93 36.56 -31.13
CA MET A 1 15.00 35.58 -30.53
C MET A 1 13.92 36.35 -29.82
N THR A 2 12.88 36.74 -30.55
CA THR A 2 11.92 37.72 -30.05
C THR A 2 10.53 37.18 -30.29
N TRP A 3 10.04 36.43 -29.32
CA TRP A 3 8.63 36.06 -29.19
C TRP A 3 7.96 37.03 -28.23
N ASP A 4 6.65 37.19 -28.35
CA ASP A 4 5.89 38.17 -27.58
C ASP A 4 5.72 37.73 -26.12
N LYS A 5 6.65 38.21 -25.28
CA LYS A 5 6.71 37.95 -23.85
C LYS A 5 5.60 38.65 -23.07
N ASN A 6 5.24 39.87 -23.47
CA ASN A 6 4.28 40.68 -22.73
C ASN A 6 2.85 40.18 -22.96
N GLY A 7 2.56 39.76 -24.20
CA GLY A 7 1.31 39.08 -24.52
C GLY A 7 1.18 37.78 -23.73
N LEU A 8 2.24 36.96 -23.69
CA LEU A 8 2.25 35.69 -22.93
C LEU A 8 1.88 35.92 -21.45
N LYS A 9 2.52 36.91 -20.81
CA LYS A 9 2.28 37.23 -19.41
C LYS A 9 0.82 37.62 -19.17
N SER A 10 0.29 38.50 -20.01
CA SER A 10 -1.07 39.02 -19.88
C SER A 10 -2.12 37.92 -20.05
N GLU A 11 -1.92 37.00 -21.00
CA GLU A 11 -2.84 35.85 -21.19
C GLU A 11 -2.82 34.92 -19.97
N VAL A 12 -1.61 34.61 -19.44
CA VAL A 12 -1.48 33.69 -18.30
C VAL A 12 -2.03 34.29 -17.02
N GLU A 13 -1.84 35.60 -16.78
CA GLU A 13 -2.39 36.29 -15.61
C GLU A 13 -3.92 36.42 -15.67
N GLY A 14 -4.51 36.44 -16.87
CA GLY A 14 -5.94 36.49 -17.09
C GLY A 14 -6.68 35.17 -16.85
N TYR A 15 -5.97 34.05 -16.66
CA TYR A 15 -6.62 32.78 -16.35
C TYR A 15 -7.16 32.74 -14.91
N ALA A 16 -8.32 32.10 -14.76
CA ALA A 16 -8.92 31.85 -13.45
C ALA A 16 -8.11 30.83 -12.64
N ASP A 17 -8.21 30.93 -11.31
CA ASP A 17 -7.60 30.00 -10.37
C ASP A 17 -8.11 28.57 -10.57
N GLY A 18 -7.21 27.59 -10.47
CA GLY A 18 -7.54 26.17 -10.62
C GLY A 18 -7.71 25.69 -12.07
N VAL A 19 -7.69 26.58 -13.07
CA VAL A 19 -7.72 26.19 -14.49
C VAL A 19 -6.36 25.63 -14.89
N LYS A 20 -6.36 24.45 -15.53
CA LYS A 20 -5.14 23.81 -16.04
C LYS A 20 -4.63 24.55 -17.27
N ALA A 21 -3.68 25.47 -17.09
CA ALA A 21 -3.00 26.15 -18.19
C ALA A 21 -2.09 25.20 -18.98
N ASN A 22 -2.33 25.08 -20.30
CA ASN A 22 -1.52 24.25 -21.19
C ASN A 22 -0.33 25.05 -21.77
N LEU A 23 0.77 25.12 -21.02
CA LEU A 23 1.95 25.92 -21.40
C LEU A 23 2.55 25.53 -22.76
N SER A 24 2.44 24.26 -23.17
CA SER A 24 2.93 23.80 -24.48
C SER A 24 2.08 24.28 -25.65
N GLU A 25 0.79 24.51 -25.43
CA GLU A 25 -0.08 25.10 -26.44
C GLU A 25 0.13 26.61 -26.52
N ILE A 26 0.25 27.26 -25.37
CA ILE A 26 0.56 28.69 -25.29
C ILE A 26 1.90 28.98 -25.99
N ALA A 27 2.93 28.16 -25.74
CA ALA A 27 4.22 28.28 -26.44
C ALA A 27 4.12 28.17 -27.97
N ARG A 28 3.15 27.40 -28.48
CA ARG A 28 2.88 27.31 -29.93
C ARG A 28 2.21 28.57 -30.47
N ARG A 29 1.25 29.13 -29.73
CA ARG A 29 0.55 30.39 -30.09
C ARG A 29 1.52 31.57 -30.16
N TYR A 30 2.40 31.68 -29.17
CA TYR A 30 3.41 32.75 -29.09
C TYR A 30 4.68 32.48 -29.90
N LYS A 31 4.70 31.41 -30.71
CA LYS A 31 5.82 31.05 -31.60
C LYS A 31 7.18 31.04 -30.88
N ILE A 32 7.25 30.35 -29.74
CA ILE A 32 8.52 30.16 -29.02
C ILE A 32 9.39 29.20 -29.86
N THR A 33 10.45 29.73 -30.46
CA THR A 33 11.30 29.00 -31.40
C THR A 33 12.69 28.71 -30.86
N ASN A 34 13.28 27.64 -31.40
CA ASN A 34 14.69 27.29 -31.20
C ASN A 34 15.60 28.09 -32.12
N ARG A 35 16.92 28.00 -31.93
CA ARG A 35 17.95 28.66 -32.78
C ARG A 35 17.77 28.41 -34.29
N LYS A 36 17.11 27.31 -34.66
CA LYS A 36 16.80 26.93 -36.04
C LYS A 36 15.52 27.55 -36.61
N GLY A 37 14.77 28.35 -35.84
CA GLY A 37 13.50 28.96 -36.26
C GLY A 37 12.27 28.06 -36.16
N GLU A 38 12.44 26.78 -35.79
CA GLU A 38 11.34 25.84 -35.56
C GLU A 38 10.73 26.02 -34.16
N ILE A 39 9.45 25.63 -33.99
CA ILE A 39 8.79 25.60 -32.68
C ILE A 39 9.59 24.70 -31.73
N ALA A 40 9.95 25.23 -30.58
CA ALA A 40 10.74 24.49 -29.61
C ALA A 40 9.93 23.32 -29.04
N LYS A 41 10.47 22.09 -29.12
CA LYS A 41 9.89 20.91 -28.44
C LYS A 41 9.74 21.14 -26.93
N ASN A 42 10.66 21.91 -26.35
CA ASN A 42 10.66 22.29 -24.94
C ASN A 42 10.04 23.68 -24.71
N GLY A 43 9.25 24.20 -25.66
CA GLY A 43 8.70 25.55 -25.61
C GLY A 43 7.85 25.81 -24.36
N GLY A 44 7.12 24.80 -23.88
CA GLY A 44 6.35 24.90 -22.63
C GLY A 44 7.25 25.10 -21.39
N GLN A 45 8.41 24.45 -21.34
CA GLN A 45 9.38 24.62 -20.24
C GLN A 45 10.02 26.01 -20.30
N ILE A 46 10.37 26.49 -21.49
CA ILE A 46 10.93 27.84 -21.68
C ILE A 46 9.93 28.91 -21.23
N ALA A 47 8.65 28.76 -21.61
CA ALA A 47 7.58 29.64 -21.16
C ALA A 47 7.42 29.60 -19.64
N GLN A 48 7.48 28.40 -19.04
CA GLN A 48 7.39 28.20 -17.60
C GLN A 48 8.53 28.91 -16.84
N GLU A 49 9.78 28.65 -17.23
CA GLU A 49 10.97 29.27 -16.62
C GLU A 49 10.91 30.80 -16.72
N TRP A 50 10.49 31.31 -17.88
CA TRP A 50 10.35 32.74 -18.07
C TRP A 50 9.24 33.34 -17.18
N LEU A 51 8.07 32.70 -17.09
CA LEU A 51 6.98 33.17 -16.22
C LEU A 51 7.40 33.15 -14.73
N ILE A 52 8.18 32.16 -14.31
CA ILE A 52 8.76 32.10 -12.96
C ILE A 52 9.72 33.28 -12.74
N SER A 53 10.55 33.62 -13.74
CA SER A 53 11.45 34.79 -13.67
C SER A 53 10.71 36.13 -13.53
N GLN A 54 9.46 36.18 -14.00
CA GLN A 54 8.58 37.37 -13.88
C GLN A 54 7.71 37.35 -12.62
N CYS A 55 7.98 36.43 -11.68
CA CYS A 55 7.24 36.25 -10.43
C CYS A 55 5.74 35.88 -10.61
N VAL A 56 5.36 35.28 -11.74
CA VAL A 56 3.99 34.79 -11.95
C VAL A 56 3.76 33.52 -11.14
N ASN A 57 2.71 33.51 -10.31
CA ASN A 57 2.40 32.35 -9.47
C ASN A 57 1.72 31.22 -10.28
N LEU A 58 2.54 30.32 -10.83
CA LEU A 58 2.07 29.15 -11.58
C LEU A 58 1.45 28.06 -10.70
N HIS A 59 1.61 28.13 -9.38
CA HIS A 59 1.03 27.15 -8.46
C HIS A 59 -0.51 27.22 -8.44
N ARG A 60 -1.07 28.37 -8.83
CA ARG A 60 -2.51 28.63 -9.00
C ARG A 60 -3.17 27.69 -10.02
N PHE A 61 -2.40 27.21 -11.00
CA PHE A 61 -2.89 26.33 -12.06
C PHE A 61 -2.68 24.84 -11.76
N LYS A 62 -2.06 24.50 -10.63
CA LYS A 62 -1.95 23.10 -10.23
C LYS A 62 -3.34 22.60 -9.85
N ARG A 63 -3.85 21.63 -10.63
CA ARG A 63 -5.04 20.87 -10.23
C ARG A 63 -4.77 20.28 -8.86
N ALA A 64 -5.68 20.48 -7.91
CA ALA A 64 -5.67 19.70 -6.67
C ALA A 64 -5.54 18.23 -7.08
N ALA A 65 -4.52 17.54 -6.55
CA ALA A 65 -4.30 16.15 -6.90
C ALA A 65 -5.61 15.40 -6.65
N GLU A 66 -6.26 14.90 -7.72
CA GLU A 66 -7.34 13.96 -7.54
C GLU A 66 -6.76 12.80 -6.74
N VAL A 67 -7.28 12.74 -5.51
CA VAL A 67 -7.30 11.64 -4.54
C VAL A 67 -6.76 10.35 -5.13
N GLU A 68 -5.70 9.84 -4.50
CA GLU A 68 -5.21 8.47 -4.61
C GLU A 68 -5.30 7.87 -6.02
N ARG A 69 -4.33 8.23 -6.88
CA ARG A 69 -4.06 7.36 -8.04
C ARG A 69 -3.68 5.99 -7.50
N GLN A 70 -4.63 5.06 -7.57
CA GLN A 70 -4.43 3.65 -7.32
C GLN A 70 -3.09 3.22 -7.94
N PRO A 71 -2.17 2.63 -7.16
CA PRO A 71 -0.87 2.23 -7.67
C PRO A 71 -1.06 1.31 -8.87
N ARG A 72 -0.69 1.80 -10.06
CA ARG A 72 -0.84 1.05 -11.30
C ARG A 72 0.13 -0.12 -11.28
N ARG A 73 -0.41 -1.35 -11.28
CA ARG A 73 0.36 -2.61 -11.31
C ARG A 73 1.46 -2.55 -12.37
N LYS A 74 2.72 -2.58 -11.93
CA LYS A 74 3.88 -2.65 -12.84
C LYS A 74 4.23 -4.12 -13.04
N LYS A 75 4.25 -4.57 -14.30
CA LYS A 75 4.82 -5.88 -14.64
C LYS A 75 6.33 -5.80 -14.45
N LEU A 76 6.89 -6.65 -13.58
CA LEU A 76 8.33 -6.88 -13.53
C LEU A 76 8.75 -7.54 -14.85
N LYS A 77 9.66 -6.90 -15.60
CA LYS A 77 10.23 -7.47 -16.82
C LYS A 77 11.48 -8.25 -16.44
N GLY A 78 11.40 -9.57 -16.43
CA GLY A 78 12.58 -10.45 -16.35
C GLY A 78 13.35 -10.48 -17.67
N LEU A 79 14.62 -10.86 -17.62
CA LEU A 79 15.54 -11.02 -18.77
C LEU A 79 15.22 -12.25 -19.66
N GLY A 80 13.97 -12.71 -19.70
CA GLY A 80 13.55 -13.83 -20.53
C GLY A 80 12.19 -14.38 -20.10
N GLY A 81 11.31 -14.62 -21.08
CA GLY A 81 10.22 -15.60 -21.00
C GLY A 81 9.21 -15.49 -19.85
N GLU A 82 8.26 -14.55 -19.99
CA GLU A 82 6.82 -14.80 -19.80
C GLU A 82 6.28 -15.39 -18.48
N ILE A 83 6.46 -14.73 -17.33
CA ILE A 83 5.37 -14.72 -16.32
C ILE A 83 5.27 -13.34 -15.68
N SER A 84 4.13 -12.67 -15.90
CA SER A 84 3.80 -11.41 -15.22
C SER A 84 3.28 -11.69 -13.82
N ILE A 85 4.17 -11.73 -12.83
CA ILE A 85 3.78 -11.90 -11.42
C ILE A 85 2.94 -10.67 -10.99
N PRO A 86 1.78 -10.86 -10.33
CA PRO A 86 1.07 -9.75 -9.69
C PRO A 86 1.97 -9.00 -8.72
N THR A 87 1.90 -7.67 -8.74
CA THR A 87 2.43 -6.89 -7.61
C THR A 87 1.62 -7.30 -6.39
N PRO A 88 2.25 -7.83 -5.32
CA PRO A 88 1.53 -8.19 -4.11
C PRO A 88 0.86 -6.95 -3.51
N GLU A 89 -0.24 -7.15 -2.80
CA GLU A 89 -0.88 -6.08 -2.03
C GLU A 89 0.16 -5.42 -1.11
N ILE A 90 0.05 -4.09 -0.94
CA ILE A 90 0.94 -3.34 -0.04
C ILE A 90 0.82 -4.00 1.34
N ASN A 91 1.96 -4.38 1.93
CA ASN A 91 2.02 -5.12 3.21
C ASN A 91 1.11 -4.52 4.29
N ASP A 92 0.94 -3.21 4.30
CA ASP A 92 0.13 -2.51 5.30
C ASP A 92 -1.38 -2.73 5.09
N ALA A 93 -1.85 -2.73 3.84
CA ALA A 93 -3.25 -3.07 3.52
C ALA A 93 -3.57 -4.54 3.85
N LEU A 94 -2.62 -5.44 3.61
CA LEU A 94 -2.75 -6.85 3.98
C LEU A 94 -2.82 -7.05 5.50
N LYS A 95 -2.01 -6.30 6.27
CA LYS A 95 -2.05 -6.32 7.74
C LYS A 95 -3.39 -5.83 8.27
N GLU A 96 -3.95 -4.77 7.71
CA GLU A 96 -5.24 -4.23 8.13
C GLU A 96 -6.37 -5.21 7.85
N LYS A 97 -6.38 -5.81 6.65
CA LYS A 97 -7.35 -6.84 6.29
C LYS A 97 -7.27 -8.07 7.21
N LEU A 98 -6.06 -8.56 7.50
CA LEU A 98 -5.87 -9.69 8.42
C LEU A 98 -6.31 -9.36 9.85
N LYS A 99 -6.08 -8.14 10.34
CA LYS A 99 -6.57 -7.71 11.66
C LYS A 99 -8.10 -7.76 11.73
N LEU A 100 -8.79 -7.27 10.70
CA LEU A 100 -10.25 -7.31 10.63
C LEU A 100 -10.77 -8.76 10.60
N GLN A 101 -10.16 -9.63 9.78
CA GLN A 101 -10.58 -11.03 9.67
C GLN A 101 -10.31 -11.86 10.94
N ILE A 102 -9.26 -11.53 11.71
CA ILE A 102 -9.01 -12.11 13.04
C ILE A 102 -10.07 -11.63 14.04
N GLN A 103 -10.47 -10.35 13.99
CA GLN A 103 -11.53 -9.80 14.85
C GLN A 103 -12.89 -10.43 14.54
N GLU A 104 -13.17 -10.69 13.26
CA GLU A 104 -14.38 -11.37 12.78
C GLU A 104 -14.37 -12.88 13.06
N ARG A 105 -13.30 -13.41 13.67
CA ARG A 105 -13.07 -14.84 13.96
C ARG A 105 -13.12 -15.74 12.72
N GLU A 106 -12.90 -15.18 11.54
CA GLU A 106 -12.83 -15.94 10.29
C GLU A 106 -11.57 -16.82 10.27
N PHE A 107 -10.50 -16.40 10.95
CA PHE A 107 -9.28 -17.18 11.16
C PHE A 107 -9.01 -17.42 12.65
N THR A 108 -9.03 -18.67 13.08
CA THR A 108 -8.49 -19.10 14.38
C THR A 108 -6.99 -19.31 14.26
N VAL A 109 -6.20 -18.42 14.87
CA VAL A 109 -4.75 -18.61 14.99
C VAL A 109 -4.49 -19.61 16.11
N GLY A 110 -4.48 -20.91 15.77
CA GLY A 110 -4.25 -22.02 16.69
C GLY A 110 -5.49 -22.50 17.45
N GLU A 111 -5.40 -23.70 18.03
CA GLU A 111 -6.37 -24.22 18.99
C GLU A 111 -5.97 -23.80 20.42
N LEU A 112 -6.91 -23.27 21.19
CA LEU A 112 -6.71 -23.03 22.62
C LEU A 112 -6.73 -24.37 23.35
N ILE A 113 -5.57 -24.93 23.66
CA ILE A 113 -5.47 -26.09 24.55
C ILE A 113 -5.64 -25.59 25.99
N VAL A 114 -6.85 -25.74 26.53
CA VAL A 114 -7.13 -25.52 27.95
C VAL A 114 -6.64 -26.75 28.71
N PRO A 115 -5.81 -26.62 29.78
CA PRO A 115 -5.45 -27.76 30.60
C PRO A 115 -6.71 -28.30 31.29
N GLY A 116 -7.04 -29.56 31.04
CA GLY A 116 -8.13 -30.25 31.72
C GLY A 116 -7.79 -30.46 33.19
N GLU A 117 -8.74 -30.20 34.09
CA GLU A 117 -8.60 -30.56 35.49
C GLU A 117 -8.64 -32.09 35.62
N VAL A 118 -7.52 -32.68 36.02
CA VAL A 118 -7.45 -34.10 36.36
C VAL A 118 -8.00 -34.25 37.77
N THR A 119 -9.23 -34.71 37.91
CA THR A 119 -9.78 -35.10 39.21
C THR A 119 -9.00 -36.31 39.71
N GLN A 120 -8.21 -36.13 40.76
CA GLN A 120 -7.61 -37.24 41.48
C GLN A 120 -8.74 -37.98 42.21
N VAL A 121 -9.06 -39.19 41.74
CA VAL A 121 -9.97 -40.08 42.47
C VAL A 121 -9.13 -40.76 43.54
N GLU A 122 -9.32 -40.40 44.80
CA GLU A 122 -8.77 -41.15 45.93
C GLU A 122 -9.41 -42.55 45.94
N PRO A 123 -8.62 -43.64 45.99
CA PRO A 123 -9.20 -44.96 46.11
C PRO A 123 -9.75 -45.15 47.52
N ASP A 124 -11.03 -45.49 47.62
CA ASP A 124 -11.66 -45.92 48.87
C ASP A 124 -10.93 -47.16 49.41
N ILE A 125 -10.21 -47.00 50.52
CA ILE A 125 -9.58 -48.11 51.22
C ILE A 125 -10.67 -48.77 52.07
N GLU A 126 -11.21 -49.89 51.60
CA GLU A 126 -12.01 -50.77 52.44
C GLU A 126 -11.13 -51.34 53.55
N ILE A 127 -11.43 -50.98 54.80
CA ILE A 127 -10.83 -51.57 56.00
C ILE A 127 -11.36 -52.99 56.13
N ILE A 128 -10.53 -53.99 55.78
CA ILE A 128 -10.84 -55.40 56.02
C ILE A 128 -10.53 -55.70 57.50
N ASP A 129 -11.54 -56.11 58.25
CA ASP A 129 -11.44 -56.52 59.66
C ASP A 129 -10.37 -57.61 59.88
N PRO A 130 -9.47 -57.48 60.87
CA PRO A 130 -8.34 -58.40 61.08
C PRO A 130 -8.72 -59.76 61.71
N THR A 131 -9.99 -60.17 61.65
CA THR A 131 -10.49 -61.39 62.34
C THR A 131 -10.77 -62.57 61.42
N ALA A 132 -10.60 -62.42 60.10
CA ALA A 132 -10.64 -63.54 59.16
C ALA A 132 -9.24 -64.14 58.99
N ALA A 133 -8.82 -64.87 60.01
CA ALA A 133 -7.71 -65.79 59.90
C ALA A 133 -8.00 -66.88 58.85
N VAL A 134 -6.90 -67.41 58.32
CA VAL A 134 -6.71 -68.76 57.79
C VAL A 134 -7.03 -68.97 56.29
N PHE A 135 -6.05 -69.63 55.63
CA PHE A 135 -6.10 -70.30 54.32
C PHE A 135 -5.86 -69.37 53.10
N PHE A 136 -4.82 -69.47 52.27
CA PHE A 136 -4.08 -70.64 51.79
C PHE A 136 -2.61 -70.31 51.46
N PHE A 137 -1.77 -71.32 51.67
CA PHE A 137 -0.36 -71.47 51.29
C PHE A 137 -0.06 -71.11 49.82
N SER A 138 1.12 -70.52 49.54
CA SER A 138 2.28 -71.15 48.86
C SER A 138 1.89 -71.99 47.65
N THR A 139 2.30 -71.63 46.43
CA THR A 139 3.51 -72.14 45.74
C THR A 139 3.61 -71.41 44.36
N MET A 140 4.72 -71.13 43.67
CA MET A 140 6.12 -71.56 43.67
C MET A 140 7.02 -70.40 43.19
N ASN A 141 8.29 -70.48 43.57
CA ASN A 141 9.42 -69.79 42.95
C ASN A 141 9.50 -69.96 41.42
N ILE A 142 9.99 -68.89 40.78
CA ILE A 142 10.44 -68.72 39.36
C ILE A 142 9.33 -68.73 38.32
#